data_AF-A0A0D2RVI3-F1
#
_entry.id   AF-A0A0D2RVI3-F1
#
_cell.length_a   1.000
_cell.length_b   1.000
_cell.length_c   1.000
_cell.angle_alpha   90.00
_cell.angle_beta   90.00
_cell.angle_gamma   90.00
#
_symmetry.space_group_name_H-M   'P 1'
#
loop_
_entity.id
_entity.type
_entity.pdbx_description
1 polymer ?
#
loop_
_entity_poly.entity_id
_entity_poly.type
_entity_poly.pdbx_seq_one_letter_code
_entity_poly.pdbx_strand_id
1 'polypeptide(L)'
;MDDGCRSFGVKDDIFCLFEGMLDNLGSLRQQYGLAKCADEVMLVIEAYKALRDRAPYPPSHVVGHLAGNFAFLVFDKSTSTLFVASDQSGRVPLYWGITADGFVAFSDDAEMLKSACGKSIASFPQGCFFSTTLGEIRSYENPKNKIIAIPAPDEEIWGATFKVEGPAVVLARE
;
A
#
# COMPACT_ATOMS: atom_id res chain seq x y z
N MET A 1 17.86 13.85 -6.73
CA MET A 1 17.53 12.52 -6.18
C MET A 1 17.31 12.78 -4.71
N ASP A 2 16.05 13.02 -4.34
CA ASP A 2 15.67 13.01 -2.93
C ASP A 2 15.64 11.53 -2.55
N ASP A 3 16.62 11.07 -1.78
CA ASP A 3 16.51 9.79 -1.08
C ASP A 3 15.26 9.91 -0.19
N GLY A 4 14.21 9.15 -0.51
CA GLY A 4 13.02 9.10 0.34
C GLY A 4 13.42 8.67 1.75
N CYS A 5 12.97 9.39 2.78
CA CYS A 5 13.29 9.04 4.16
C CYS A 5 12.61 7.70 4.51
N ARG A 6 13.40 6.63 4.64
CA ARG A 6 12.93 5.35 5.16
C ARG A 6 12.94 5.39 6.69
N SER A 7 11.81 5.02 7.28
CA SER A 7 11.62 5.00 8.72
C SER A 7 10.94 3.70 9.15
N PHE A 8 11.27 3.26 10.35
CA PHE A 8 10.72 2.04 10.95
C PHE A 8 10.39 2.31 12.41
N GLY A 9 9.29 1.74 12.88
CA GLY A 9 8.92 1.81 14.28
C GLY A 9 7.89 0.77 14.66
N VAL A 10 7.71 0.65 15.98
CA VAL A 10 6.87 -0.37 16.59
C VAL A 10 6.09 0.24 17.73
N LYS A 11 4.81 -0.09 17.82
CA LYS A 11 3.96 0.25 18.97
C LYS A 11 2.88 -0.82 19.14
N ASP A 12 2.67 -1.27 20.38
CA ASP A 12 1.64 -2.26 20.73
C ASP A 12 1.71 -3.54 19.88
N ASP A 13 2.93 -4.07 19.64
CA ASP A 13 3.19 -5.23 18.77
C ASP A 13 2.76 -5.04 17.28
N ILE A 14 2.56 -3.79 16.86
CA ILE A 14 2.33 -3.40 15.47
C ILE A 14 3.61 -2.76 14.93
N PHE A 15 4.13 -3.34 13.86
CA PHE A 15 5.36 -2.96 13.21
C PHE A 15 5.03 -2.19 11.94
N CYS A 16 5.70 -1.06 11.69
CA CYS A 16 5.48 -0.26 10.50
C CYS A 16 6.82 0.09 9.85
N LEU A 17 6.94 -0.21 8.56
CA LEU A 17 7.96 0.31 7.67
C LEU A 17 7.31 1.36 6.78
N PHE A 18 7.86 2.56 6.75
CA PHE A 18 7.35 3.69 5.98
C PHE A 18 8.49 4.30 5.16
N GLU A 19 8.20 4.61 3.90
CA GLU A 19 9.12 5.33 3.03
C GLU A 19 8.38 6.44 2.31
N GLY A 20 9.01 7.63 2.26
CA GLY A 20 8.44 8.82 1.64
C GLY A 20 8.08 9.90 2.66
N MET A 21 7.06 10.70 2.35
CA MET A 21 6.58 11.80 3.21
C MET A 21 5.07 12.02 3.06
N LEU A 22 4.45 12.49 4.14
CA LEU A 22 3.06 12.92 4.16
C LEU A 22 2.97 14.45 4.19
N ASP A 23 2.37 15.04 3.15
CA ASP A 23 2.17 16.48 3.00
C ASP A 23 1.17 17.03 4.03
N ASN A 24 0.23 16.21 4.49
CA ASN A 24 -0.82 16.59 5.43
C ASN A 24 -0.63 16.04 6.87
N LEU A 25 0.59 15.60 7.21
CA LEU A 25 0.91 15.00 8.52
C LEU A 25 0.46 15.87 9.71
N GLY A 26 0.66 17.18 9.64
CA GLY A 26 0.26 18.11 10.72
C GLY A 26 -1.23 18.06 11.04
N SER A 27 -2.08 18.04 10.01
CA SER A 27 -3.54 17.94 10.16
C SER A 27 -3.94 16.56 10.68
N LEU A 28 -3.30 15.50 10.17
CA LEU A 28 -3.60 14.13 10.59
C LEU A 28 -3.21 13.88 12.06
N ARG A 29 -2.09 14.44 12.54
CA ARG A 29 -1.73 14.41 13.98
C ARG A 29 -2.85 14.95 14.85
N GLN A 30 -3.46 16.08 14.47
CA GLN A 30 -4.57 16.66 15.22
C GLN A 30 -5.81 15.76 15.18
N GLN A 31 -6.15 15.20 14.02
CA GLN A 31 -7.30 14.32 13.85
C GLN A 31 -7.20 13.02 14.67
N TYR A 32 -6.01 12.44 14.73
CA TYR A 32 -5.74 11.21 15.50
C TYR A 32 -5.36 11.49 16.96
N GLY A 33 -5.29 12.76 17.39
CA GLY A 33 -4.95 13.14 18.76
C GLY A 33 -3.50 12.80 19.15
N LEU A 34 -2.58 12.86 18.20
CA LEU A 34 -1.16 12.51 18.40
C LEU A 34 -0.35 13.67 18.96
N ALA A 35 0.80 13.32 19.55
CA ALA A 35 1.78 14.30 19.97
C ALA A 35 2.29 15.13 18.78
N LYS A 36 2.67 16.38 19.04
CA LYS A 36 3.17 17.31 17.99
C LYS A 36 4.39 16.78 17.23
N CYS A 37 5.18 15.92 17.85
CA CYS A 37 6.40 15.33 17.29
C CYS A 37 6.20 13.92 16.73
N ALA A 38 4.97 13.40 16.62
CA ALA A 38 4.72 12.05 16.11
C ALA A 38 5.06 11.95 14.61
N ASP A 39 5.97 11.07 14.21
CA ASP A 39 6.33 10.88 12.80
C ASP A 39 5.23 10.15 11.99
N GLU A 40 5.50 9.93 10.70
CA GLU A 40 4.66 9.22 9.75
C GLU A 40 4.38 7.78 10.21
N VAL A 41 5.38 7.12 10.80
CA VAL A 41 5.26 5.75 11.32
C VAL A 41 4.24 5.70 12.45
N MET A 42 4.35 6.59 13.44
CA MET A 42 3.41 6.66 14.56
C MET A 42 2.00 7.01 14.10
N LEU A 43 1.89 7.90 13.10
CA LEU A 43 0.61 8.22 12.48
C LEU A 43 -0.02 6.97 11.85
N VAL A 44 0.72 6.26 11.00
CA VAL A 44 0.23 5.08 10.27
C VAL A 44 -0.20 3.96 11.23
N ILE A 45 0.57 3.71 12.30
CA ILE A 45 0.19 2.71 13.31
C ILE A 45 -1.13 3.08 13.99
N GLU A 46 -1.31 4.34 14.40
CA GLU A 46 -2.55 4.78 15.06
C GLU A 46 -3.74 4.82 14.10
N ALA A 47 -3.50 5.17 12.84
CA ALA A 47 -4.49 5.10 11.78
C ALA A 47 -4.95 3.65 11.51
N TYR A 48 -4.01 2.70 11.46
CA TYR A 48 -4.30 1.27 11.34
C TYR A 48 -5.08 0.75 12.56
N LYS A 49 -4.70 1.13 13.78
CA LYS A 49 -5.45 0.76 14.99
C LYS A 49 -6.88 1.29 14.95
N ALA A 50 -7.06 2.55 14.53
CA ALA A 50 -8.39 3.11 14.35
C ALA A 50 -9.22 2.32 13.33
N LEU A 51 -8.61 1.87 12.23
CA LEU A 51 -9.25 1.01 11.25
C LEU A 51 -9.68 -0.35 11.81
N ARG A 52 -8.80 -1.00 12.59
CA ARG A 52 -9.02 -2.32 13.18
C ARG A 52 -10.07 -2.28 14.29
N ASP A 53 -9.99 -1.27 15.16
CA ASP A 53 -10.70 -1.25 16.44
C ASP A 53 -12.02 -0.46 16.38
N ARG A 54 -12.20 0.45 15.41
CA ARG A 54 -13.39 1.32 15.33
C ARG A 54 -14.27 0.96 14.13
N ALA A 55 -15.41 0.31 14.41
CA ALA A 55 -16.42 0.02 13.41
C ALA A 55 -17.38 1.21 13.17
N PRO A 56 -17.85 1.47 11.92
CA PRO A 56 -17.45 0.88 10.64
C PRO A 56 -16.69 1.92 9.79
N TYR A 57 -15.38 2.06 9.95
CA TYR A 57 -14.58 2.85 9.02
C TYR A 57 -14.01 1.93 7.93
N PRO A 58 -14.38 2.09 6.65
CA PRO A 58 -13.78 1.29 5.58
C PRO A 58 -12.28 1.63 5.46
N PRO A 59 -11.39 0.64 5.17
CA PRO A 59 -9.96 0.87 4.99
C PRO A 59 -9.60 1.97 3.99
N SER A 60 -10.43 2.13 2.96
CA SER A 60 -10.29 3.17 1.94
C SER A 60 -10.35 4.58 2.51
N HIS A 61 -11.08 4.83 3.61
CA HIS A 61 -11.11 6.15 4.24
C HIS A 61 -9.79 6.49 4.95
N VAL A 62 -9.14 5.50 5.56
CA VAL A 62 -7.89 5.75 6.29
C VAL A 62 -6.76 6.06 5.32
N VAL A 63 -6.57 5.20 4.31
CA VAL A 63 -5.51 5.40 3.30
C VAL A 63 -5.84 6.59 2.39
N GLY A 64 -7.11 6.80 2.04
CA GLY A 64 -7.55 7.92 1.20
C GLY A 64 -7.41 9.29 1.86
N HIS A 65 -7.20 9.37 3.17
CA HIS A 65 -6.90 10.63 3.86
C HIS A 65 -5.40 10.95 3.91
N LEU A 66 -4.53 10.02 3.53
CA LEU A 66 -3.09 10.26 3.46
C LEU A 66 -2.78 11.01 2.16
N ALA A 67 -2.19 12.19 2.27
CA ALA A 67 -1.73 12.97 1.13
C ALA A 67 -0.21 13.07 1.18
N GLY A 68 0.47 12.75 0.08
CA GLY A 68 1.92 12.76 -0.02
C GLY A 68 2.41 11.73 -1.03
N ASN A 69 3.72 11.48 -0.99
CA ASN A 69 4.38 10.47 -1.80
C ASN A 69 4.93 9.43 -0.84
N PHE A 70 4.36 8.23 -0.80
CA PHE A 70 4.65 7.25 0.22
C PHE A 70 4.37 5.81 -0.22
N ALA A 71 5.09 4.89 0.39
CA ALA A 71 4.71 3.50 0.49
C ALA A 71 4.94 3.03 1.93
N PHE A 72 4.05 2.17 2.44
CA PHE A 72 4.23 1.61 3.78
C PHE A 72 3.71 0.19 3.90
N LEU A 73 4.25 -0.52 4.89
CA LEU A 73 3.84 -1.83 5.32
C LEU A 73 3.62 -1.83 6.83
N VAL A 74 2.46 -2.31 7.25
CA VAL A 74 2.11 -2.55 8.65
C VAL A 74 1.94 -4.04 8.87
N PHE A 75 2.64 -4.59 9.86
CA PHE A 75 2.42 -5.94 10.34
C PHE A 75 1.88 -5.88 11.78
N ASP A 76 0.65 -6.34 11.97
CA ASP A 76 0.04 -6.52 13.28
C ASP A 76 0.24 -7.97 13.73
N LYS A 77 1.14 -8.15 14.71
CA LYS A 77 1.45 -9.47 15.25
C LYS A 77 0.28 -10.09 16.01
N SER A 78 -0.60 -9.29 16.61
CA SER A 78 -1.73 -9.79 17.41
C SER A 78 -2.77 -10.51 16.55
N THR A 79 -2.96 -10.02 15.32
CA THR A 79 -3.89 -10.60 14.34
C THR A 79 -3.19 -11.36 13.22
N SER A 80 -1.86 -11.37 13.20
CA SER A 80 -1.05 -11.87 12.09
C SER A 80 -1.44 -11.25 10.74
N THR A 81 -1.78 -9.96 10.75
CA THR A 81 -2.27 -9.22 9.57
C THR A 81 -1.18 -8.37 8.97
N LEU A 82 -1.00 -8.46 7.65
CA LEU A 82 -0.21 -7.52 6.87
C LEU A 82 -1.16 -6.52 6.20
N PHE A 83 -0.83 -5.23 6.25
CA PHE A 83 -1.52 -4.15 5.56
C PHE A 83 -0.49 -3.30 4.82
N VAL A 84 -0.66 -3.15 3.51
CA VAL A 84 0.30 -2.48 2.63
C VAL A 84 -0.44 -1.43 1.83
N ALA A 85 0.16 -0.25 1.62
CA ALA A 85 -0.40 0.76 0.74
C ALA A 85 0.69 1.58 0.04
N SER A 86 0.35 2.10 -1.13
CA SER A 86 1.17 3.05 -1.89
C SER A 86 0.32 4.23 -2.34
N ASP A 87 0.96 5.39 -2.49
CA ASP A 87 0.32 6.59 -2.99
C ASP A 87 -0.01 6.51 -4.50
N GLN A 88 -0.74 7.50 -5.01
CA GLN A 88 -1.17 7.57 -6.42
C GLN A 88 -0.06 7.93 -7.41
N SER A 89 0.98 8.64 -6.97
CA SER A 89 2.09 9.05 -7.83
C SER A 89 3.05 7.90 -8.13
N GLY A 90 3.13 6.91 -7.22
CA GLY A 90 4.11 5.83 -7.30
C GLY A 90 5.56 6.30 -7.27
N ARG A 91 5.82 7.47 -6.66
CA ARG A 91 7.18 8.01 -6.54
C ARG A 91 8.08 7.16 -5.65
N VAL A 92 7.52 6.55 -4.62
CA VAL A 92 8.20 5.53 -3.82
C VAL A 92 7.99 4.18 -4.51
N PRO A 93 9.03 3.53 -5.05
CA PRO A 93 8.89 2.24 -5.69
C PRO A 93 8.41 1.20 -4.68
N LEU A 94 7.42 0.41 -5.09
CA LEU A 94 6.98 -0.75 -4.34
C LEU A 94 6.65 -1.86 -5.32
N TYR A 95 7.29 -3.00 -5.12
CA TYR A 95 7.12 -4.22 -5.88
C TYR A 95 6.54 -5.30 -4.97
N TRP A 96 5.82 -6.22 -5.58
CA TRP A 96 5.26 -7.38 -4.90
C TRP A 96 5.36 -8.62 -5.78
N GLY A 97 5.33 -9.78 -5.15
CA GLY A 97 5.44 -11.04 -5.84
C GLY A 97 5.06 -12.22 -4.96
N ILE A 98 4.99 -13.38 -5.58
CA ILE A 98 4.73 -14.65 -4.89
C ILE A 98 6.00 -15.49 -4.95
N THR A 99 6.50 -15.88 -3.78
CA THR A 99 7.67 -16.74 -3.63
C THR A 99 7.33 -18.19 -4.04
N ALA A 100 8.35 -19.01 -4.29
CA ALA A 100 8.17 -20.40 -4.73
C ALA A 100 7.39 -21.27 -3.71
N ASP A 101 7.42 -20.91 -2.44
CA ASP A 101 6.68 -21.54 -1.34
C ASP A 101 5.29 -20.92 -1.10
N GLY A 102 4.87 -19.98 -1.94
CA GLY A 102 3.49 -19.46 -1.99
C GLY A 102 3.21 -18.28 -1.06
N PHE A 103 4.23 -17.61 -0.52
CA PHE A 103 4.05 -16.41 0.30
C PHE A 103 4.11 -15.14 -0.55
N VAL A 104 3.40 -14.10 -0.09
CA VAL A 104 3.52 -12.77 -0.67
C VAL A 104 4.77 -12.08 -0.13
N ALA A 105 5.55 -11.49 -1.02
CA ALA A 105 6.74 -10.71 -0.69
C ALA A 105 6.62 -9.30 -1.27
N PHE A 106 7.21 -8.32 -0.57
CA PHE A 106 7.24 -6.92 -0.96
C PHE A 106 8.67 -6.38 -0.87
N SER A 107 9.03 -5.49 -1.77
CA SER A 107 10.32 -4.80 -1.75
C SER A 107 10.26 -3.52 -2.56
N ASP A 108 11.08 -2.54 -2.22
CA ASP A 108 11.40 -1.37 -3.04
C ASP A 108 12.48 -1.69 -4.10
N ASP A 109 13.11 -2.86 -4.04
CA ASP A 109 14.10 -3.34 -5.00
C ASP A 109 13.55 -4.53 -5.81
N ALA A 110 13.31 -4.29 -7.09
CA ALA A 110 12.78 -5.28 -8.02
C ALA A 110 13.73 -6.46 -8.24
N GLU A 111 15.05 -6.25 -8.28
CA GLU A 111 16.03 -7.29 -8.52
C GLU A 111 16.18 -8.19 -7.30
N MET A 112 16.12 -7.61 -6.09
CA MET A 112 16.04 -8.40 -4.86
C MET A 112 14.80 -9.29 -4.86
N LEU A 113 13.63 -8.73 -5.21
CA LEU A 113 12.39 -9.50 -5.22
C LEU A 113 12.39 -10.60 -6.30
N LYS A 114 12.97 -10.31 -7.47
CA LYS A 114 13.14 -11.28 -8.57
C LYS A 114 13.97 -12.50 -8.15
N SER A 115 14.98 -12.31 -7.30
CA SER A 115 15.78 -13.42 -6.78
C SER A 115 14.95 -14.40 -5.93
N ALA A 116 13.89 -13.93 -5.29
CA ALA A 116 13.01 -14.72 -4.42
C ALA A 116 11.76 -15.26 -5.14
N CYS A 117 11.21 -14.49 -6.09
CA CYS A 117 9.92 -14.75 -6.73
C CYS A 117 10.02 -15.16 -8.21
N GLY A 118 11.22 -15.10 -8.80
CA GLY A 118 11.43 -15.39 -10.22
C GLY A 118 10.64 -14.44 -11.12
N LYS A 119 9.84 -15.02 -12.03
CA LYS A 119 8.95 -14.24 -12.93
C LYS A 119 7.64 -13.80 -12.26
N SER A 120 7.33 -14.28 -11.05
CA SER A 120 6.09 -13.95 -10.34
C SER A 120 6.22 -12.65 -9.54
N ILE A 121 6.70 -11.59 -10.18
CA ILE A 121 6.83 -10.24 -9.62
C ILE A 121 6.06 -9.21 -10.45
N ALA A 122 5.63 -8.14 -9.82
CA ALA A 122 4.97 -7.01 -10.44
C ALA A 122 5.24 -5.73 -9.64
N SER A 123 5.04 -4.57 -10.26
CA SER A 123 4.86 -3.33 -9.51
C SER A 123 3.57 -3.40 -8.70
N PHE A 124 3.61 -2.96 -7.45
CA PHE A 124 2.43 -2.79 -6.64
C PHE A 124 1.58 -1.64 -7.23
N PRO A 125 0.26 -1.83 -7.42
CA PRO A 125 -0.55 -0.84 -8.10
C PRO A 125 -0.63 0.46 -7.29
N GLN A 126 -0.47 1.59 -7.99
CA GLN A 126 -0.53 2.92 -7.41
C GLN A 126 -1.94 3.21 -6.87
N GLY A 127 -2.02 3.99 -5.80
CA GLY A 127 -3.31 4.40 -5.23
C GLY A 127 -4.12 3.22 -4.68
N CYS A 128 -3.44 2.17 -4.23
CA CYS A 128 -4.06 0.93 -3.77
C CYS A 128 -3.53 0.51 -2.40
N PHE A 129 -4.28 -0.40 -1.77
CA PHE A 129 -3.86 -1.09 -0.57
C PHE A 129 -4.14 -2.59 -0.68
N PHE A 130 -3.39 -3.38 0.09
CA PHE A 130 -3.56 -4.82 0.25
C PHE A 130 -3.68 -5.13 1.74
N SER A 131 -4.53 -6.08 2.10
CA SER A 131 -4.58 -6.64 3.44
C SER A 131 -4.76 -8.15 3.40
N THR A 132 -3.98 -8.89 4.18
CA THR A 132 -4.14 -10.35 4.28
C THR A 132 -5.50 -10.75 4.85
N THR A 133 -6.15 -9.89 5.63
CA THR A 133 -7.52 -10.11 6.11
C THR A 133 -8.54 -10.11 4.97
N LEU A 134 -8.35 -9.25 3.97
CA LEU A 134 -9.24 -9.16 2.80
C LEU A 134 -8.81 -10.10 1.67
N GLY A 135 -7.53 -10.44 1.59
CA GLY A 135 -6.97 -11.31 0.56
C GLY A 135 -6.93 -10.70 -0.84
N GLU A 136 -7.24 -9.42 -0.99
CA GLU A 136 -7.30 -8.73 -2.28
C GLU A 136 -6.69 -7.33 -2.21
N ILE A 137 -6.23 -6.84 -3.37
CA ILE A 137 -5.84 -5.45 -3.54
C ILE A 137 -7.09 -4.64 -3.89
N ARG A 138 -7.23 -3.46 -3.29
CA ARG A 138 -8.29 -2.50 -3.60
C ARG A 138 -7.72 -1.10 -3.83
N SER A 139 -8.32 -0.37 -4.76
CA SER A 139 -8.08 1.08 -4.87
C SER A 139 -8.77 1.80 -3.72
N TYR A 140 -8.11 2.77 -3.09
CA TYR A 140 -8.76 3.58 -2.06
C TYR A 140 -9.60 4.72 -2.65
N GLU A 141 -9.28 5.22 -3.84
CA GLU A 141 -10.10 6.23 -4.54
C GLU A 141 -11.34 5.62 -5.17
N ASN A 142 -11.17 4.46 -5.79
CA ASN A 142 -12.20 3.76 -6.53
C ASN A 142 -12.45 2.38 -5.90
N PRO A 143 -12.92 2.30 -4.66
CA PRO A 143 -13.05 1.03 -3.92
C PRO A 143 -14.05 0.05 -4.55
N LYS A 144 -14.84 0.49 -5.53
CA LYS A 144 -15.77 -0.35 -6.31
C LYS A 144 -15.17 -0.86 -7.62
N ASN A 145 -14.04 -0.30 -8.07
CA ASN A 145 -13.44 -0.67 -9.35
C ASN A 145 -12.57 -1.90 -9.16
N LYS A 146 -12.63 -2.82 -10.12
CA LYS A 146 -11.80 -4.02 -10.10
C LYS A 146 -10.36 -3.66 -10.43
N ILE A 147 -9.43 -4.36 -9.80
CA ILE A 147 -8.04 -4.34 -10.22
C ILE A 147 -7.83 -5.51 -11.18
N ILE A 148 -7.42 -5.19 -12.40
CA ILE A 148 -7.14 -6.16 -13.45
C ILE A 148 -5.64 -6.44 -13.50
N ALA A 149 -5.28 -7.72 -13.48
CA ALA A 149 -3.93 -8.17 -13.78
C ALA A 149 -3.81 -8.38 -15.29
N ILE A 150 -2.93 -7.64 -15.93
CA ILE A 150 -2.60 -7.80 -17.34
C ILE A 150 -1.29 -8.59 -17.40
N PRO A 151 -1.28 -9.86 -17.84
CA PRO A 151 -0.05 -10.63 -17.98
C PRO A 151 0.93 -9.89 -18.88
N ALA A 152 2.20 -9.86 -18.50
CA ALA A 152 3.22 -9.28 -19.36
C ALA A 152 3.57 -10.25 -20.50
N PRO A 153 4.07 -9.75 -21.65
CA PRO A 153 4.67 -10.61 -22.66
C PRO A 153 5.83 -11.43 -22.09
N ASP A 154 6.09 -12.62 -22.65
CA ASP A 154 7.06 -13.61 -22.13
C ASP A 154 8.51 -13.09 -21.93
N GLU A 155 8.84 -11.97 -22.57
CA GLU A 155 10.16 -11.31 -22.58
C GLU A 155 10.31 -10.20 -21.51
N GLU A 156 9.25 -9.85 -20.78
CA GLU A 156 9.28 -8.76 -19.81
C GLU A 156 9.69 -9.25 -18.41
N ILE A 157 10.28 -8.35 -17.62
CA ILE A 157 10.75 -8.65 -16.25
C ILE A 157 9.56 -8.90 -15.31
N TRP A 158 8.43 -8.24 -15.59
CA TRP A 158 7.19 -8.36 -14.83
C TRP A 158 6.41 -9.59 -15.27
N GLY A 159 5.79 -10.32 -14.34
CA GLY A 159 4.82 -11.37 -14.68
C GLY A 159 3.44 -10.80 -15.02
N ALA A 160 3.11 -9.63 -14.46
CA ALA A 160 1.87 -8.92 -14.73
C ALA A 160 1.99 -7.43 -14.40
N THR A 161 1.13 -6.61 -15.02
CA THR A 161 0.86 -5.23 -14.63
C THR A 161 -0.56 -5.11 -14.08
N PHE A 162 -0.70 -4.55 -12.88
CA PHE A 162 -2.01 -4.34 -12.26
C PHE A 162 -2.53 -2.94 -12.57
N LYS A 163 -3.77 -2.83 -13.07
CA LYS A 163 -4.44 -1.56 -13.35
C LYS A 163 -5.80 -1.51 -12.68
N VAL A 164 -6.17 -0.34 -12.15
CA VAL A 164 -7.54 -0.08 -11.68
C VAL A 164 -8.42 0.14 -12.92
N GLU A 165 -9.55 -0.55 -13.03
CA GLU A 165 -10.53 -0.26 -14.09
C GLU A 165 -10.95 1.21 -14.03
N GLY A 166 -10.94 1.91 -15.17
CA GLY A 166 -11.55 3.23 -15.27
C GLY A 166 -13.08 3.15 -15.17
N PRO A 167 -13.78 4.25 -14.86
CA PRO A 167 -15.23 4.29 -14.98
C PRO A 167 -15.63 3.87 -16.39
N ALA A 168 -16.67 3.04 -16.52
CA ALA A 168 -17.21 2.64 -17.81
C ALA A 168 -17.63 3.89 -18.58
N VAL A 169 -16.81 4.32 -19.54
CA VAL A 169 -17.22 5.33 -20.52
C VAL A 169 -18.28 4.66 -21.38
N VAL A 170 -19.55 4.95 -21.09
CA VAL A 170 -20.63 4.67 -22.03
C VAL A 170 -20.33 5.52 -23.25
N LEU A 171 -19.71 4.91 -24.26
CA LEU A 171 -19.66 5.45 -25.61
C LEU A 171 -21.10 5.50 -26.10
N ALA A 172 -21.76 6.65 -25.93
CA ALA A 172 -22.95 6.98 -26.66
C ALA A 172 -22.58 6.95 -28.15
N ARG A 173 -23.12 5.97 -28.88
CA ARG A 173 -23.11 5.97 -30.34
C ARG A 173 -24.25 6.89 -30.78
N GLU A 174 -23.92 7.98 -31.46
CA GLU A 174 -24.86 8.62 -32.41
C GLU A 174 -25.01 7.75 -33.67
#